data_AF-A0A7C0VCQ2-F1
#
_entry.id   AF-A0A7C0VCQ2-F1
#
_cell.length_a   1.000
_cell.length_b   1.000
_cell.length_c   1.000
_cell.angle_alpha   90.00
_cell.angle_beta   90.00
_cell.angle_gamma   90.00
#
_symmetry.space_group_name_H-M   'P 1'
#
loop_
_entity.id
_entity.type
_entity.pdbx_description
1 polymer ?
#
loop_
_entity_poly.entity_id
_entity_poly.type
_entity_poly.pdbx_seq_one_letter_code
_entity_poly.pdbx_strand_id
1 'polypeptide(L)' 'MTAKEGQVKALLKSSSEAADVIREHVEAGGLVRVESHLDADGLAAAGIMGVALNRLGARFMIRIERWLDEQVV' A
#
# COMPACT_ATOMS: atom_id res chain seq x y z
N MET A 1 1.63 24.45 -6.00
CA MET A 1 0.60 23.95 -6.92
C MET A 1 -0.56 23.43 -6.08
N THR A 2 -1.75 24.01 -6.19
CA THR A 2 -2.93 23.56 -5.44
C THR A 2 -3.65 22.50 -6.27
N ALA A 3 -3.77 21.28 -5.75
CA ALA A 3 -4.57 20.25 -6.40
C ALA A 3 -6.04 20.73 -6.49
N LYS A 4 -6.69 20.54 -7.63
CA LYS A 4 -8.11 20.90 -7.79
C LYS A 4 -8.95 19.92 -6.96
N GLU A 5 -10.00 20.40 -6.28
CA GLU A 5 -10.85 19.58 -5.40
C GLU A 5 -11.35 18.28 -6.07
N GLY A 6 -11.70 18.34 -7.35
CA GLY A 6 -12.10 17.15 -8.12
C GLY A 6 -11.01 16.07 -8.23
N GLN A 7 -9.73 16.46 -8.32
CA GLN A 7 -8.60 15.53 -8.38
C GLN A 7 -8.38 14.83 -7.03
N VAL A 8 -8.50 15.57 -5.93
CA VAL A 8 -8.41 15.00 -4.58
C VAL A 8 -9.54 14.00 -4.34
N LYS A 9 -10.77 14.34 -4.73
CA LYS A 9 -11.92 13.44 -4.60
C LYS A 9 -11.74 12.15 -5.41
N ALA A 10 -11.22 12.26 -6.63
CA ALA A 10 -10.94 11.10 -7.47
C ALA A 10 -9.86 10.19 -6.84
N LEU A 11 -8.78 10.77 -6.32
CA LEU A 11 -7.71 10.03 -5.62
C LEU A 11 -8.23 9.31 -4.38
N LEU A 12 -9.06 9.96 -3.56
CA LEU A 12 -9.63 9.34 -2.37
C LEU A 12 -10.57 8.19 -2.74
N LYS A 13 -11.35 8.34 -3.82
CA LYS A 13 -12.23 7.28 -4.30
C LYS A 13 -11.42 6.04 -4.73
N SER A 14 -10.40 6.20 -5.56
CA SER A 14 -9.58 5.07 -6.01
C SER A 14 -8.79 4.43 -4.87
N SER A 15 -8.33 5.24 -3.91
CA SER A 15 -7.66 4.74 -2.70
C SER A 15 -8.60 3.91 -1.83
N SER A 16 -9.86 4.31 -1.71
CA SER A 16 -10.88 3.54 -0.97
C SER A 16 -11.16 2.20 -1.64
N GLU A 17 -11.33 2.19 -2.97
CA GLU A 17 -11.56 0.96 -3.74
C GLU A 17 -10.39 -0.02 -3.59
N ALA A 18 -9.14 0.46 -3.62
CA ALA A 18 -7.97 -0.38 -3.38
C ALA A 18 -7.91 -0.91 -1.94
N ALA A 19 -8.28 -0.09 -0.95
CA ALA A 19 -8.32 -0.51 0.45
C ALA A 19 -9.38 -1.61 0.70
N ASP A 20 -10.52 -1.53 0.00
CA ASP A 20 -11.56 -2.56 0.06
C ASP A 20 -11.05 -3.90 -0.47
N VAL A 21 -10.35 -3.91 -1.61
CA VAL A 21 -9.73 -5.14 -2.17
C VAL A 21 -8.73 -5.76 -1.20
N ILE A 22 -7.87 -4.95 -0.57
CA ILE A 22 -6.91 -5.44 0.43
C ILE A 22 -7.65 -6.05 1.62
N ARG A 23 -8.70 -5.39 2.11
CA ARG A 23 -9.49 -5.87 3.24
C ARG A 23 -10.16 -7.20 2.93
N GLU A 24 -10.80 -7.34 1.76
CA GLU A 24 -11.44 -8.58 1.33
C GLU A 24 -10.44 -9.74 1.23
N HIS A 25 -9.24 -9.48 0.69
CA HIS A 25 -8.17 -10.49 0.65
C HIS A 25 -7.69 -10.92 2.05
N VAL A 26 -7.59 -9.98 2.98
CA VAL A 26 -7.25 -10.26 4.38
C VAL A 26 -8.34 -11.05 5.07
N GLU A 27 -9.61 -10.71 4.87
CA GLU A 27 -10.76 -11.43 5.42
C GLU A 27 -10.85 -12.87 4.88
N ALA A 28 -10.44 -13.10 3.63
CA ALA A 28 -10.26 -14.43 3.06
C ALA A 28 -9.05 -15.21 3.61
N GLY A 29 -8.30 -14.64 4.57
CA GLY A 29 -7.12 -15.25 5.19
C GLY A 29 -5.84 -15.13 4.34
N GLY A 30 -5.85 -14.27 3.32
CA GLY A 30 -4.75 -14.05 2.41
C GLY A 30 -3.53 -13.39 3.06
N LEU A 31 -2.34 -13.70 2.54
CA LEU A 31 -1.11 -13.00 2.87
C LEU A 31 -1.00 -11.75 1.97
N VAL A 32 -0.74 -10.59 2.57
CA VAL A 32 -0.45 -9.34 1.83
C VAL A 32 1.07 -9.16 1.70
N ARG A 33 1.57 -9.05 0.47
CA ARG A 33 2.99 -8.72 0.21
C ARG A 33 3.09 -7.25 -0.18
N VAL A 34 3.89 -6.50 0.55
CA VAL A 34 4.16 -5.08 0.31
C VAL A 34 5.58 -4.95 -0.21
N GLU A 35 5.73 -4.46 -1.44
CA GLU A 35 7.01 -4.09 -2.04
C GLU A 35 7.16 -2.58 -2.02
N SER A 36 8.33 -2.08 -1.66
CA SER A 36 8.60 -0.64 -1.68
C SER A 36 10.05 -0.32 -2.02
N HIS A 37 10.31 0.93 -2.36
CA HIS A 37 11.60 1.41 -2.82
C HIS A 37 12.56 1.72 -1.65
N LEU A 38 13.87 1.53 -1.87
CA LEU A 38 14.93 1.84 -0.90
C LEU A 38 15.27 3.34 -0.91
N ASP A 39 14.33 4.17 -0.48
CA ASP A 39 14.53 5.57 -0.18
C ASP A 39 13.64 6.03 0.99
N ALA A 40 13.76 7.29 1.39
CA ALA A 40 13.02 7.81 2.54
C ALA A 40 11.49 7.75 2.34
N ASP A 41 11.01 7.94 1.10
CA ASP A 41 9.58 7.92 0.79
C ASP A 41 9.05 6.49 0.81
N GLY A 42 9.75 5.55 0.16
CA GLY A 42 9.40 4.13 0.15
C GLY A 42 9.44 3.51 1.54
N LEU A 43 10.45 3.80 2.34
CA LEU A 43 10.49 3.35 3.74
C LEU A 43 9.31 3.90 4.56
N ALA A 44 8.96 5.18 4.38
CA ALA A 44 7.83 5.79 5.07
C ALA A 44 6.50 5.15 4.61
N ALA A 45 6.31 4.98 3.30
CA ALA A 45 5.12 4.34 2.72
C ALA A 45 4.97 2.89 3.21
N ALA A 46 6.04 2.11 3.17
CA ALA A 46 6.05 0.74 3.69
C ALA A 46 5.71 0.69 5.19
N GLY A 47 6.24 1.62 5.98
CA GLY A 47 5.93 1.76 7.40
C GLY A 47 4.45 2.07 7.65
N ILE A 48 3.87 3.02 6.91
CA ILE A 48 2.44 3.36 7.00
C ILE A 48 1.58 2.13 6.67
N MET A 49 1.90 1.41 5.59
CA MET A 49 1.18 0.21 5.18
C MET A 49 1.32 -0.92 6.22
N GLY A 50 2.51 -1.13 6.77
CA GLY A 50 2.76 -2.13 7.81
C GLY A 50 1.95 -1.86 9.08
N VAL A 51 1.88 -0.61 9.54
CA VAL A 51 1.08 -0.24 10.70
C VAL A 51 -0.41 -0.42 10.41
N ALA A 52 -0.89 -0.04 9.22
CA ALA A 52 -2.29 -0.20 8.83
C ALA A 52 -2.70 -1.69 8.77
N LEU A 53 -1.90 -2.53 8.12
CA LEU A 53 -2.13 -3.97 8.00
C LEU A 53 -2.05 -4.67 9.36
N ASN A 54 -1.11 -4.26 10.22
CA ASN A 54 -1.01 -4.79 11.59
C ASN A 54 -2.26 -4.44 12.43
N ARG A 55 -2.77 -3.20 12.30
CA ARG A 55 -4.03 -2.80 12.97
C ARG A 55 -5.25 -3.58 12.47
N LEU A 56 -5.23 -3.98 11.20
CA LEU A 56 -6.26 -4.83 10.60
C LEU A 56 -6.16 -6.30 11.03
N GLY A 57 -5.07 -6.71 11.70
CA GLY A 57 -4.81 -8.11 12.05
C GLY A 57 -4.39 -8.96 10.85
N ALA A 58 -3.92 -8.34 9.77
CA ALA A 58 -3.53 -9.04 8.55
C ALA A 58 -2.21 -9.83 8.73
N ARG A 59 -2.07 -10.93 7.98
CA ARG A 59 -0.76 -11.55 7.74
C ARG A 59 -0.10 -10.80 6.58
N PHE A 60 1.11 -10.27 6.79
CA PHE A 60 1.81 -9.55 5.73
C PHE A 60 3.33 -9.70 5.80
N MET A 61 3.98 -9.40 4.66
CA MET A 61 5.43 -9.29 4.52
C MET A 61 5.75 -7.98 3.81
N ILE A 62 6.75 -7.26 4.31
CA ILE A 62 7.30 -6.07 3.65
C ILE A 62 8.68 -6.40 3.12
N ARG A 63 8.93 -6.05 1.87
CA ARG A 63 10.25 -6.13 1.22
C ARG A 63 10.59 -4.77 0.63
N ILE A 64 11.83 -4.34 0.87
CA ILE A 64 12.36 -3.05 0.45
C ILE A 64 13.44 -3.32 -0.58
N GLU A 65 13.26 -2.78 -1.77
CA GLU A 65 14.10 -3.06 -2.93
C GLU A 65 14.71 -1.79 -3.50
N ARG A 66 15.96 -1.91 -3.96
CA ARG A 66 16.66 -0.78 -4.56
C ARG A 66 16.13 -0.42 -5.95
N TRP A 67 15.57 -1.39 -6.66
CA TRP A 67 14.96 -1.21 -7.97
C TRP A 67 13.69 -2.04 -8.03
N LEU A 68 12.59 -1.41 -8.42
CA LEU A 68 11.34 -2.11 -8.75
C LEU A 68 11.35 -2.34 -10.26
N ASP A 69 12.03 -3.40 -10.69
CA ASP A 69 12.10 -3.83 -12.09
C ASP A 69 11.28 -5.12 -12.30
N GLU A 70 11.22 -5.56 -13.56
CA GLU A 70 10.49 -6.76 -13.99
C GLU A 70 11.03 -8.07 -13.36
N GLN A 71 12.21 -8.04 -12.72
CA GLN A 71 12.74 -9.19 -11.98
C GLN A 71 12.29 -9.21 -10.52
N VAL A 72 11.83 -8.06 -10.00
CA VAL A 72 11.36 -7.88 -8.62
C VAL A 72 9.84 -8.05 -8.50
N VAL A 73 9.08 -7.73 -9.55
CA VAL A 73 7.60 -7.80 -9.61
C VAL A 73 7.11 -8.87 -10.58
#